data_AF-A0A925WAW0-F1
#
_entry.id   AF-A0A925WAW0-F1
#
_cell.length_a   1.000
_cell.length_b   1.000
_cell.length_c   1.000
_cell.angle_alpha   90.00
_cell.angle_beta   90.00
_cell.angle_gamma   90.00
#
_symmetry.space_group_name_H-M   'P 1'
#
loop_
_entity.id
_entity.type
_entity.pdbx_description
1 polymer ?
#
loop_
_entity_poly.entity_id
_entity_poly.type
_entity_poly.pdbx_seq_one_letter_code
_entity_poly.pdbx_strand_id
1 'polypeptide(L)'
;MSTSTLDSRPEAKTSGQAVKAGAFSPSQLVAALPDALRKLDPRAQLRNPVMFVVWVGSVLVTVLAAIEVVAGTPTVFSILIAIWLWFTVLFANLAEAVAEGRGKAQAESLRRSKKDSVARRLRADASEEQVAGTALTIGDRVVVEAGEVIPGDGDIVDGIATVDESAITGESAPVIRESGGDRSSVTGGTTVLSDRIVVEITTKPGESFVDRMIALVEGASRQKTPNEIALTILLSALTIIFLLAVVALQPMAAYSGAELSLIVLTALLVC
;
A
#
# COMPACT_ATOMS: atom_id res chain seq x y z
N MET A 1 47.29 20.92 -43.73
CA MET A 1 46.12 20.15 -44.21
C MET A 1 46.20 18.76 -43.60
N SER A 2 45.27 18.22 -42.82
CA SER A 2 44.00 18.66 -42.26
C SER A 2 43.64 17.65 -41.17
N THR A 3 42.97 18.12 -40.11
CA THR A 3 41.90 17.46 -39.33
C THR A 3 42.01 15.98 -38.93
N SER A 4 42.02 15.73 -37.62
CA SER A 4 41.07 14.78 -37.01
C SER A 4 40.77 15.20 -35.57
N THR A 5 39.61 15.83 -35.39
CA THR A 5 38.96 16.14 -34.11
C THR A 5 37.65 15.36 -34.09
N LEU A 6 37.64 14.24 -33.37
CA LEU A 6 36.50 13.39 -33.01
C LEU A 6 36.95 12.70 -31.71
N ASP A 7 36.21 12.54 -30.63
CA ASP A 7 34.80 12.72 -30.28
C ASP A 7 34.83 12.69 -28.74
N SER A 8 34.51 13.80 -28.06
CA SER A 8 34.42 13.83 -26.59
C SER A 8 32.95 13.88 -26.20
N ARG A 9 32.34 12.70 -26.12
CA ARG A 9 31.00 12.54 -25.57
C ARG A 9 31.06 12.80 -24.05
N PRO A 10 30.20 13.66 -23.50
CA PRO A 10 30.10 13.80 -22.06
C PRO A 10 29.38 12.56 -21.51
N GLU A 11 30.10 11.79 -20.68
CA GLU A 11 29.51 10.71 -19.88
C GLU A 11 28.41 11.28 -18.97
N ALA A 12 27.16 10.93 -19.27
CA ALA A 12 26.03 11.21 -18.40
C ALA A 12 26.25 10.48 -17.06
N LYS A 13 26.49 11.25 -15.99
CA LYS A 13 26.50 10.75 -14.62
C LYS A 13 25.10 10.24 -14.26
N THR A 14 24.87 8.95 -14.44
CA THR A 14 23.70 8.26 -13.86
C THR A 14 23.90 8.22 -12.35
N SER A 15 23.42 9.24 -11.64
CA SER A 15 23.31 9.23 -10.18
C SER A 15 22.20 8.25 -9.80
N GLY A 16 22.48 6.95 -9.90
CA GLY A 16 21.68 5.92 -9.26
C GLY A 16 21.83 6.10 -7.76
N GLN A 17 20.92 6.87 -7.15
CA GLN A 17 20.74 6.82 -5.72
C GLN A 17 20.30 5.39 -5.38
N ALA A 18 21.26 4.59 -4.93
CA ALA A 18 20.98 3.30 -4.34
C ALA A 18 19.95 3.51 -3.23
N VAL A 19 18.73 3.01 -3.45
CA VAL A 19 17.67 3.01 -2.45
C VAL A 19 18.21 2.25 -1.25
N LYS A 20 18.65 2.99 -0.21
CA LYS A 20 19.00 2.38 1.06
C LYS A 20 17.78 1.62 1.52
N ALA A 21 17.87 0.29 1.55
CA ALA A 21 16.86 -0.57 2.15
C ALA A 21 16.72 -0.16 3.62
N GLY A 22 15.77 0.72 3.89
CA GLY A 22 15.58 1.35 5.18
C GLY A 22 15.03 0.34 6.18
N ALA A 23 15.91 -0.10 7.08
CA ALA A 23 15.52 -0.63 8.38
C ALA A 23 14.42 0.25 8.99
N PHE A 24 13.46 -0.38 9.66
CA PHE A 24 12.30 0.27 10.30
C PHE A 24 12.65 1.65 10.87
N SER A 25 12.06 2.72 10.33
CA SER A 25 12.29 4.05 10.92
C SER A 25 11.41 4.18 12.18
N PRO A 26 11.92 4.76 13.28
CA PRO A 26 11.12 4.99 14.48
C PRO A 26 9.83 5.77 14.21
N SER A 27 9.86 6.68 13.22
CA SER A 27 8.69 7.41 12.74
C SER A 27 7.61 6.51 12.13
N GLN A 28 7.98 5.44 11.42
CA GLN A 28 7.03 4.48 10.83
C GLN A 28 6.34 3.66 11.92
N LEU A 29 7.06 3.26 12.97
CA LEU A 29 6.48 2.54 14.11
C LEU A 29 5.46 3.40 14.86
N VAL A 30 5.79 4.67 15.11
CA VAL A 30 4.87 5.61 15.79
C VAL A 30 3.63 5.88 14.92
N ALA A 31 3.80 6.05 13.61
CA ALA A 31 2.69 6.28 12.69
C ALA A 31 1.75 5.06 12.57
N ALA A 32 2.28 3.83 12.70
CA ALA A 32 1.49 2.59 12.62
C ALA A 32 0.82 2.20 13.94
N LEU A 33 1.20 2.83 15.07
CA LEU A 33 0.72 2.48 16.40
C LEU A 33 -0.82 2.57 16.55
N PRO A 34 -1.50 3.63 16.05
CA PRO A 34 -2.96 3.72 16.14
C PRO A 34 -3.67 2.58 15.39
N ASP A 35 -3.14 2.18 14.23
CA ASP A 35 -3.68 1.07 13.44
C ASP A 35 -3.43 -0.28 14.11
N ALA A 36 -2.25 -0.47 14.72
CA ALA A 36 -1.94 -1.66 15.51
C ALA A 36 -2.90 -1.84 16.70
N LEU A 37 -3.25 -0.73 17.38
CA LEU A 37 -4.22 -0.74 18.47
C LEU A 37 -5.65 -1.04 17.98
N ARG A 38 -6.07 -0.51 16.83
CA ARG A 38 -7.37 -0.87 16.22
C ARG A 38 -7.45 -2.35 15.88
N LYS A 39 -6.34 -2.99 15.50
CA LYS A 39 -6.28 -4.44 15.24
C LYS A 39 -6.41 -5.31 16.50
N LEU A 40 -6.40 -4.74 17.70
CA LEU A 40 -6.74 -5.47 18.93
C LEU A 40 -8.23 -5.81 19.03
N ASP A 41 -9.09 -5.22 18.18
CA ASP A 41 -10.50 -5.56 18.14
C ASP A 41 -10.70 -7.06 17.80
N PRO A 42 -11.56 -7.78 18.54
CA PRO A 42 -11.76 -9.22 18.35
C PRO A 42 -12.24 -9.56 16.93
N ARG A 43 -12.95 -8.64 16.27
CA ARG A 43 -13.41 -8.78 14.88
C ARG A 43 -12.26 -8.80 13.88
N ALA A 44 -11.17 -8.09 14.15
CA ALA A 44 -9.98 -8.11 13.30
C ALA A 44 -9.20 -9.42 13.49
N GLN A 45 -9.08 -9.88 14.75
CA GLN A 45 -8.38 -11.10 15.12
C GLN A 45 -9.02 -12.37 14.53
N LEU A 46 -10.36 -12.42 14.41
CA LEU A 46 -11.08 -13.57 13.81
C LEU A 46 -10.66 -13.93 12.37
N ARG A 47 -10.04 -12.99 11.64
CA ARG A 47 -9.53 -13.26 10.28
C ARG A 47 -8.21 -14.03 10.28
N ASN A 48 -7.51 -14.08 11.41
CA ASN A 48 -6.26 -14.79 11.59
C ASN A 48 -6.37 -15.75 12.79
N PRO A 49 -6.64 -17.04 12.56
CA PRO A 49 -6.94 -17.99 13.64
C PRO A 49 -5.77 -18.17 14.63
N VAL A 50 -4.52 -18.00 14.17
CA VAL A 50 -3.34 -18.08 15.04
C VAL A 50 -3.36 -16.94 16.05
N MET A 51 -3.46 -15.70 15.57
CA MET A 51 -3.48 -14.53 16.43
C MET A 51 -4.72 -14.47 17.32
N PHE A 52 -5.85 -15.00 16.85
CA PHE A 52 -7.06 -15.14 17.67
C PHE A 52 -6.84 -16.05 18.89
N VAL A 53 -6.18 -17.20 18.73
CA VAL A 53 -5.87 -18.10 19.86
C VAL A 53 -4.96 -17.41 20.87
N VAL A 54 -3.93 -16.69 20.41
CA VAL A 54 -3.05 -15.91 21.29
C VAL A 54 -3.81 -14.82 22.02
N TRP A 55 -4.72 -14.11 21.35
CA TRP A 55 -5.55 -13.07 21.95
C TRP A 55 -6.49 -13.62 23.02
N VAL A 56 -7.19 -14.74 22.73
CA VAL A 56 -8.06 -15.41 23.71
C VAL A 56 -7.25 -15.90 24.91
N GLY A 57 -6.07 -16.48 24.67
CA GLY A 57 -5.15 -16.89 25.72
C GLY A 57 -4.68 -15.72 26.58
N SER A 58 -4.36 -14.58 25.96
CA SER A 58 -3.97 -13.34 26.67
C SER A 58 -5.09 -12.86 27.60
N VAL A 59 -6.33 -12.82 27.10
CA VAL A 59 -7.51 -12.45 27.89
C VAL A 59 -7.72 -13.43 29.05
N LEU A 60 -7.67 -14.74 28.78
CA LEU A 60 -7.84 -15.77 29.80
C LEU A 60 -6.80 -15.63 30.91
N VAL A 61 -5.51 -15.54 30.57
CA VAL A 61 -4.43 -15.40 31.56
C VAL A 61 -4.55 -14.09 32.33
N THR A 62 -4.97 -13.00 31.68
CA THR A 62 -5.19 -11.72 32.36
C THR A 62 -6.31 -11.82 33.39
N VAL A 63 -7.42 -12.50 33.06
CA VAL A 63 -8.53 -12.74 34.01
C VAL A 63 -8.06 -13.60 35.18
N LEU A 64 -7.31 -14.67 34.92
CA LEU A 64 -6.77 -15.54 35.98
C LEU A 64 -5.78 -14.79 36.88
N ALA A 65 -4.86 -14.01 36.30
CA ALA A 65 -3.92 -13.19 37.06
C ALA A 65 -4.65 -12.13 37.91
N ALA A 66 -5.72 -11.52 37.39
CA ALA A 66 -6.53 -10.57 38.14
C ALA A 66 -7.24 -11.23 39.33
N ILE A 67 -7.75 -12.46 39.16
CA ILE A 67 -8.36 -13.23 40.25
C ILE A 67 -7.31 -13.54 41.33
N GLU A 68 -6.09 -13.95 40.96
CA GLU A 68 -4.99 -14.18 41.91
C GLU A 68 -4.63 -12.92 42.71
N VAL A 69 -4.60 -11.76 42.04
CA VAL A 69 -4.34 -10.46 42.68
C VAL A 69 -5.43 -10.13 43.70
N VAL A 70 -6.71 -10.30 43.34
CA VAL A 70 -7.84 -10.02 44.24
C VAL A 70 -7.89 -11.00 45.41
N ALA A 71 -7.52 -12.27 45.18
CA ALA A 71 -7.43 -13.28 46.22
C ALA A 71 -6.25 -13.07 47.19
N GLY A 72 -5.36 -12.10 46.92
CA GLY A 72 -4.20 -11.81 47.74
C GLY A 72 -3.03 -12.79 47.54
N THR A 73 -3.08 -13.61 46.48
CA THR A 73 -2.02 -14.56 46.10
C THR A 73 -1.47 -14.27 44.70
N PRO A 74 -1.10 -13.03 44.35
CA PRO A 74 -0.59 -12.72 43.02
C PRO A 74 0.75 -13.43 42.78
N THR A 75 0.82 -14.22 41.71
CA THR A 75 2.08 -14.83 41.30
C THR A 75 2.81 -13.90 40.34
N VAL A 76 4.09 -13.58 40.58
CA VAL A 76 4.91 -12.82 39.62
C VAL A 76 4.89 -13.50 38.24
N PHE A 77 4.85 -14.83 38.22
CA PHE A 77 4.72 -15.64 37.02
C PHE A 77 3.45 -15.32 36.21
N SER A 78 2.26 -15.26 36.82
CA SER A 78 1.00 -15.03 36.10
C SER A 78 0.97 -13.63 35.46
N ILE A 79 1.47 -12.63 36.18
CA ILE A 79 1.60 -11.25 35.69
C ILE A 79 2.58 -11.18 34.51
N LEU A 80 3.76 -11.82 34.61
CA LEU A 80 4.75 -11.83 33.53
C LEU A 80 4.22 -12.51 32.27
N ILE A 81 3.54 -13.65 32.39
CA ILE A 81 2.93 -14.32 31.24
C ILE A 81 1.84 -13.44 30.63
N ALA A 82 0.96 -12.81 31.43
CA ALA A 82 -0.06 -11.91 30.92
C ALA A 82 0.55 -10.75 30.10
N ILE A 83 1.58 -10.09 30.66
CA ILE A 83 2.28 -8.98 29.98
C ILE A 83 2.93 -9.48 28.69
N TRP A 84 3.58 -10.64 28.72
CA TRP A 84 4.28 -11.18 27.55
C TRP A 84 3.31 -11.56 26.43
N LEU A 85 2.18 -12.17 26.76
CA LEU A 85 1.13 -12.51 25.79
C LEU A 85 0.51 -11.24 25.15
N TRP A 86 0.25 -10.18 25.92
CA TRP A 86 -0.19 -8.91 25.33
C TRP A 86 0.88 -8.26 24.47
N PHE A 87 2.15 -8.38 24.86
CA PHE A 87 3.27 -7.89 24.08
C PHE A 87 3.37 -8.62 22.73
N THR A 88 3.22 -9.95 22.68
CA THR A 88 3.26 -10.69 21.41
C THR A 88 2.12 -10.31 20.48
N VAL A 89 0.89 -10.14 21.01
CA VAL A 89 -0.26 -9.65 20.23
C VAL A 89 0.01 -8.25 19.67
N LEU A 90 0.45 -7.33 20.51
CA LEU A 90 0.71 -5.95 20.10
C LEU A 90 1.83 -5.88 19.06
N PHE A 91 2.90 -6.63 19.26
CA PHE A 91 4.04 -6.68 18.35
C PHE A 91 3.64 -7.23 16.98
N ALA A 92 2.86 -8.30 16.94
CA ALA A 92 2.35 -8.86 15.68
C ALA A 92 1.44 -7.87 14.93
N ASN A 93 0.50 -7.24 15.64
CA ASN A 93 -0.39 -6.22 15.06
C ASN A 93 0.39 -5.01 14.53
N LEU A 94 1.45 -4.60 15.23
CA LEU A 94 2.32 -3.51 14.82
C LEU A 94 3.13 -3.88 13.57
N ALA A 95 3.72 -5.07 13.53
CA ALA A 95 4.45 -5.55 12.36
C ALA A 95 3.54 -5.59 11.12
N GLU A 96 2.29 -6.04 11.28
CA GLU A 96 1.28 -6.05 10.22
C GLU A 96 0.89 -4.64 9.78
N ALA A 97 0.63 -3.72 10.72
CA ALA A 97 0.27 -2.33 10.41
C ALA A 97 1.41 -1.58 9.68
N VAL A 98 2.67 -1.83 10.07
CA VAL A 98 3.83 -1.24 9.38
C VAL A 98 3.97 -1.80 7.96
N ALA A 99 3.76 -3.11 7.77
CA ALA A 99 3.81 -3.73 6.46
C ALA A 99 2.74 -3.16 5.50
N GLU A 100 1.52 -2.95 5.99
CA GLU A 100 0.43 -2.34 5.22
C GLU A 100 0.63 -0.83 4.97
N GLY A 101 1.14 -0.11 5.97
CA GLY A 101 1.33 1.34 5.92
C GLY A 101 2.29 1.78 4.82
N ARG A 102 3.31 0.97 4.51
CA ARG A 102 4.26 1.23 3.40
C ARG A 102 3.59 1.22 2.04
N GLY A 103 2.68 0.28 1.80
CA GLY A 103 1.92 0.20 0.54
C GLY A 103 0.96 1.40 0.37
N LYS A 104 0.25 1.77 1.45
CA LYS A 104 -0.66 2.93 1.44
C LYS A 104 0.08 4.25 1.20
N ALA A 105 1.26 4.43 1.80
CA ALA A 105 2.05 5.65 1.66
C ALA A 105 2.54 5.88 0.21
N GLN A 106 2.97 4.83 -0.49
CA GLN A 106 3.36 4.95 -1.90
C GLN A 106 2.15 5.30 -2.79
N ALA A 107 1.00 4.65 -2.58
CA ALA A 107 -0.22 4.99 -3.30
C ALA A 107 -0.68 6.44 -3.05
N GLU A 108 -0.63 6.89 -1.80
CA GLU A 108 -1.01 8.26 -1.45
C GLU A 108 -0.11 9.32 -2.11
N SER A 109 1.19 9.06 -2.24
CA SER A 109 2.09 9.97 -2.95
C SER A 109 1.73 10.12 -4.44
N LEU A 110 1.36 9.03 -5.11
CA LEU A 110 0.91 9.06 -6.51
C LEU A 110 -0.43 9.79 -6.65
N ARG A 111 -1.37 9.56 -5.72
CA ARG A 111 -2.65 10.27 -5.68
C ARG A 111 -2.50 11.78 -5.47
N ARG A 112 -1.57 12.22 -4.61
CA ARG A 112 -1.34 13.67 -4.39
C ARG A 112 -0.82 14.35 -5.64
N SER A 113 0.17 13.76 -6.31
CA SER A 113 0.72 14.33 -7.55
C SER A 113 -0.35 14.55 -8.63
N LYS A 114 -1.39 13.70 -8.68
CA LYS A 114 -2.53 13.88 -9.61
C LYS A 114 -3.54 14.93 -9.17
N LYS A 115 -3.77 15.12 -7.87
CA LYS A 115 -4.73 16.11 -7.36
C LYS A 115 -4.29 17.56 -7.61
N ASP A 116 -2.98 17.77 -7.69
CA ASP A 116 -2.40 19.11 -7.84
C ASP A 116 -2.28 19.56 -9.32
N SER A 117 -2.75 18.75 -10.28
CA SER A 117 -2.72 19.16 -11.70
C SER A 117 -3.78 20.22 -12.01
N VAL A 118 -3.35 21.30 -12.66
CA VAL A 118 -4.21 22.38 -13.15
C VAL A 118 -4.37 22.21 -14.65
N ALA A 119 -5.61 22.31 -15.14
CA ALA A 119 -5.96 22.22 -16.55
C ALA A 119 -6.56 23.55 -17.03
N ARG A 120 -6.24 23.95 -18.26
CA ARG A 120 -6.85 25.11 -18.92
C ARG A 120 -7.99 24.65 -19.82
N ARG A 121 -9.22 24.72 -19.32
CA ARG A 121 -10.42 24.32 -20.06
C ARG A 121 -10.88 25.46 -20.97
N LEU A 122 -11.10 25.15 -22.24
CA LEU A 122 -11.68 26.03 -23.24
C LEU A 122 -13.21 25.99 -23.14
N ARG A 123 -13.83 27.14 -22.88
CA ARG A 123 -15.29 27.31 -22.86
C ARG A 123 -15.85 27.53 -24.27
N ALA A 124 -17.18 27.41 -24.39
CA ALA A 124 -17.89 27.61 -25.66
C ALA A 124 -17.73 29.02 -26.26
N ASP A 125 -17.38 30.01 -25.44
CA ASP A 125 -17.08 31.40 -25.84
C ASP A 125 -15.60 31.62 -26.22
N ALA A 126 -14.83 30.54 -26.38
CA ALA A 126 -13.39 30.54 -26.61
C ALA A 126 -12.54 31.15 -25.49
N SER A 127 -13.11 31.39 -24.30
CA SER A 127 -12.33 31.77 -23.12
C SER A 127 -11.67 30.56 -22.45
N GLU A 128 -10.49 30.76 -21.87
CA GLU A 128 -9.77 29.74 -21.10
C GLU A 128 -10.03 29.93 -19.60
N GLU A 129 -10.37 28.84 -18.92
CA GLU A 129 -10.57 28.79 -17.47
C GLU A 129 -9.63 27.76 -16.83
N GLN A 130 -8.96 28.14 -15.75
CA GLN A 130 -8.17 27.17 -14.97
C GLN A 130 -9.08 26.36 -14.04
N VAL A 131 -9.06 25.04 -14.21
CA VAL A 131 -9.79 24.09 -13.37
C VAL A 131 -8.84 23.01 -12.87
N ALA A 132 -9.17 22.35 -11.75
CA ALA A 132 -8.41 21.18 -11.33
C ALA A 132 -8.56 20.06 -12.38
N GLY A 133 -7.50 19.32 -12.68
CA GLY A 133 -7.56 18.20 -13.63
C GLY A 133 -8.58 17.12 -13.23
N THR A 134 -8.88 17.01 -11.93
CA THR A 134 -9.92 16.13 -11.37
C THR A 134 -11.35 16.57 -11.67
N ALA A 135 -11.57 17.82 -12.07
CA ALA A 135 -12.88 18.38 -12.41
C ALA A 135 -13.24 18.22 -13.91
N LEU A 136 -12.31 17.72 -14.72
CA LEU A 136 -12.52 17.49 -16.15
C LEU A 136 -13.51 16.34 -16.38
N THR A 137 -14.40 16.50 -17.34
CA THR A 137 -15.41 15.51 -17.73
C THR A 137 -15.32 15.21 -19.23
N ILE A 138 -15.96 14.13 -19.68
CA ILE A 138 -15.98 13.77 -21.09
C ILE A 138 -16.56 14.92 -21.91
N GLY A 139 -15.87 15.29 -22.98
CA GLY A 139 -16.25 16.39 -23.89
C GLY A 139 -15.69 17.75 -23.47
N ASP A 140 -15.06 17.88 -22.30
CA ASP A 140 -14.31 19.09 -21.97
C ASP A 140 -13.12 19.24 -22.93
N ARG A 141 -12.93 20.45 -23.46
CA ARG A 141 -11.77 20.79 -24.30
C ARG A 141 -10.73 21.50 -23.46
N VAL A 142 -9.50 21.03 -23.51
CA VAL A 142 -8.38 21.63 -22.76
C VAL A 142 -7.28 22.08 -23.70
N VAL A 143 -6.75 23.25 -23.42
CA VAL A 143 -5.60 23.82 -24.14
C VAL A 143 -4.33 23.36 -23.43
N VAL A 144 -3.39 22.82 -24.21
CA VAL A 144 -2.09 22.40 -23.71
C VAL A 144 -1.00 22.99 -24.62
N GLU A 145 -0.03 23.66 -24.01
CA GLU A 145 1.10 24.28 -24.69
C GLU A 145 2.41 23.54 -24.43
N ALA A 146 3.42 23.82 -25.24
CA ALA A 146 4.76 23.30 -25.07
C ALA A 146 5.29 23.53 -23.63
N GLY A 147 5.74 22.46 -22.99
CA GLY A 147 6.19 22.41 -21.61
C GLY A 147 5.11 22.01 -20.60
N GLU A 148 3.85 21.94 -21.00
CA GLU A 148 2.74 21.54 -20.13
C GLU A 148 2.45 20.03 -20.21
N VAL A 149 1.89 19.51 -19.10
CA VAL A 149 1.46 18.12 -18.99
C VAL A 149 -0.01 18.00 -19.40
N ILE A 150 -0.31 16.99 -20.21
CA ILE A 150 -1.68 16.69 -20.63
C ILE A 150 -2.49 16.24 -19.40
N PRO A 151 -3.57 16.94 -19.01
CA PRO A 151 -4.24 16.72 -17.72
C PRO A 151 -5.11 15.46 -17.67
N GLY A 152 -5.51 14.90 -18.82
CA GLY A 152 -6.34 13.70 -18.92
C GLY A 152 -6.27 13.06 -20.31
N ASP A 153 -6.75 11.82 -20.42
CA ASP A 153 -6.78 11.10 -21.69
C ASP A 153 -7.82 11.70 -22.63
N GLY A 154 -7.46 11.84 -23.90
CA GLY A 154 -8.29 12.50 -24.89
C GLY A 154 -7.77 12.38 -26.32
N ASP A 155 -8.46 13.03 -27.23
CA ASP A 155 -8.06 13.15 -28.63
C ASP A 155 -7.80 14.62 -28.99
N ILE A 156 -6.77 14.87 -29.80
CA ILE A 156 -6.47 16.21 -30.31
C ILE A 156 -7.53 16.59 -31.35
N VAL A 157 -8.26 17.67 -31.06
CA VAL A 157 -9.28 18.23 -31.95
C VAL A 157 -8.77 19.43 -32.75
N ASP A 158 -7.69 20.07 -32.31
CA ASP A 158 -7.05 21.18 -33.00
C ASP A 158 -5.53 21.21 -32.73
N GLY A 159 -4.75 21.46 -33.78
CA GLY A 159 -3.29 21.55 -33.73
C GLY A 159 -2.52 20.26 -34.01
N ILE A 160 -1.19 20.40 -34.01
CA ILE A 160 -0.19 19.34 -34.15
C ILE A 160 0.92 19.63 -33.15
N ALA A 161 1.39 18.61 -32.44
CA ALA A 161 2.44 18.75 -31.45
C ALA A 161 3.28 17.47 -31.34
N THR A 162 4.49 17.64 -30.81
CA THR A 162 5.32 16.52 -30.40
C THR A 162 5.08 16.25 -28.91
N VAL A 163 4.85 15.00 -28.52
CA VAL A 163 4.54 14.60 -27.14
C VAL A 163 5.62 13.63 -26.62
N ASP A 164 6.05 13.86 -25.39
CA ASP A 164 6.91 12.96 -24.63
C ASP A 164 6.06 11.96 -23.84
N GLU A 165 6.04 10.71 -24.31
CA GLU A 165 5.32 9.59 -23.68
C GLU A 165 6.22 8.76 -22.74
N SER A 166 7.45 9.21 -22.45
CA SER A 166 8.44 8.46 -21.65
C SER A 166 7.94 8.08 -20.26
N ALA A 167 7.06 8.90 -19.66
CA ALA A 167 6.44 8.63 -18.38
C ALA A 167 5.57 7.35 -18.37
N ILE A 168 5.07 6.94 -19.55
CA ILE A 168 4.12 5.84 -19.70
C ILE A 168 4.76 4.66 -20.46
N THR A 169 5.37 4.91 -21.61
CA THR A 169 5.93 3.87 -22.48
C THR A 169 7.37 3.51 -22.11
N GLY A 170 8.08 4.39 -21.41
CA GLY A 170 9.51 4.23 -21.11
C GLY A 170 10.43 4.49 -22.31
N GLU A 171 9.88 4.85 -23.48
CA GLU A 171 10.67 5.23 -24.64
C GLU A 171 10.96 6.74 -24.61
N SER A 172 12.21 7.13 -24.82
CA SER A 172 12.64 8.53 -24.74
C SER A 172 12.49 9.30 -26.06
N ALA A 173 11.99 8.66 -27.12
CA ALA A 173 11.81 9.28 -28.43
C ALA A 173 10.45 10.00 -28.48
N PRO A 174 10.40 11.31 -28.76
CA PRO A 174 9.14 12.03 -28.86
C PRO A 174 8.29 11.59 -30.05
N VAL A 175 6.96 11.57 -29.87
CA VAL A 175 6.00 11.11 -30.88
C VAL A 175 5.16 12.29 -31.37
N ILE A 176 4.98 12.40 -32.70
CA ILE A 176 4.14 13.44 -33.31
C ILE A 176 2.66 13.02 -33.23
N ARG A 177 1.83 13.91 -32.71
CA ARG A 177 0.38 13.76 -32.56
C ARG A 177 -0.32 14.91 -33.27
N GLU A 178 -1.37 14.62 -34.03
CA GLU A 178 -2.06 15.60 -34.88
C GLU A 178 -3.58 15.42 -34.85
N SER A 179 -4.32 16.53 -35.04
CA SER A 179 -5.78 16.50 -35.12
C SER A 179 -6.28 15.77 -36.38
N GLY A 180 -7.40 15.05 -36.26
CA GLY A 180 -8.16 14.56 -37.42
C GLY A 180 -7.63 13.30 -38.12
N GLY A 181 -6.64 12.62 -37.53
CA GLY A 181 -6.11 11.35 -38.02
C GLY A 181 -6.01 10.27 -36.93
N ASP A 182 -5.44 9.11 -37.29
CA ASP A 182 -5.24 7.95 -36.38
C ASP A 182 -4.24 8.25 -35.24
N ARG A 183 -3.51 9.37 -35.32
CA ARG A 183 -2.51 9.83 -34.33
C ARG A 183 -3.02 10.95 -33.42
N SER A 184 -4.34 11.12 -33.33
CA SER A 184 -4.96 12.14 -32.49
C SER A 184 -5.01 11.77 -31.00
N SER A 185 -4.95 10.48 -30.65
CA SER A 185 -5.03 10.04 -29.25
C SER A 185 -3.81 10.45 -28.44
N VAL A 186 -4.06 10.99 -27.25
CA VAL A 186 -3.05 11.40 -26.26
C VAL A 186 -3.39 10.87 -24.88
N THR A 187 -2.35 10.56 -24.10
CA THR A 187 -2.50 10.00 -22.75
C THR A 187 -2.20 11.07 -21.70
N GLY A 188 -3.05 11.17 -20.68
CA GLY A 188 -2.84 12.08 -19.55
C GLY A 188 -1.55 11.73 -18.80
N GLY A 189 -0.84 12.75 -18.33
CA GLY A 189 0.47 12.61 -17.66
C GLY A 189 1.68 12.64 -18.61
N THR A 190 1.46 12.66 -19.92
CA THR A 190 2.52 12.91 -20.92
C THR A 190 2.75 14.41 -21.11
N THR A 191 3.91 14.80 -21.62
CA THR A 191 4.30 16.23 -21.73
C THR A 191 4.30 16.68 -23.19
N VAL A 192 3.68 17.81 -23.48
CA VAL A 192 3.74 18.43 -24.82
C VAL A 192 5.10 19.13 -24.97
N LEU A 193 5.86 18.82 -26.01
CA LEU A 193 7.18 19.40 -26.26
C LEU A 193 7.17 20.55 -27.26
N SER A 194 6.21 20.57 -28.19
CA SER A 194 6.12 21.60 -29.22
C SER A 194 4.70 22.06 -29.46
N ASP A 195 4.55 23.32 -29.88
CA ASP A 195 3.30 23.92 -30.36
C ASP A 195 2.17 23.97 -29.30
N ARG A 196 0.97 24.32 -29.76
CA ARG A 196 -0.25 24.41 -28.96
C ARG A 196 -1.28 23.46 -29.54
N ILE A 197 -1.90 22.65 -28.69
CA ILE A 197 -2.95 21.71 -29.06
C ILE A 197 -4.20 21.90 -28.20
N VAL A 198 -5.35 21.56 -28.77
CA VAL A 198 -6.61 21.44 -28.04
C VAL A 198 -6.98 19.97 -27.97
N VAL A 199 -7.11 19.45 -26.76
CA VAL A 199 -7.44 18.05 -26.47
C VAL A 199 -8.88 17.98 -25.96
N GLU A 200 -9.71 17.14 -26.56
CA GLU A 200 -11.04 16.82 -26.05
C GLU A 200 -10.97 15.58 -25.17
N ILE A 201 -11.40 15.70 -23.92
CA ILE A 201 -11.32 14.61 -22.93
C ILE A 201 -12.30 13.50 -23.31
N THR A 202 -11.79 12.28 -23.47
CA THR A 202 -12.59 11.12 -23.87
C THR A 202 -12.88 10.17 -22.72
N THR A 203 -12.18 10.33 -21.59
CA THR A 203 -12.25 9.40 -20.46
C THR A 203 -12.84 10.06 -19.22
N LYS A 204 -13.63 9.30 -18.44
CA LYS A 204 -14.20 9.80 -17.18
C LYS A 204 -13.13 9.94 -16.09
N PRO A 205 -13.32 10.84 -15.12
CA PRO A 205 -12.53 10.83 -13.88
C PRO A 205 -12.50 9.45 -13.24
N GLY A 206 -11.31 8.93 -12.92
CA GLY A 206 -11.14 7.59 -12.34
C GLY A 206 -10.97 6.46 -13.35
N GLU A 207 -11.14 6.73 -14.65
CA GLU A 207 -10.95 5.73 -15.71
C GLU A 207 -9.74 6.02 -16.61
N SER A 208 -9.00 7.12 -16.41
CA SER A 208 -7.82 7.44 -17.23
C SER A 208 -6.74 6.37 -17.17
N PHE A 209 -5.81 6.35 -18.12
CA PHE A 209 -4.70 5.39 -18.14
C PHE A 209 -3.91 5.44 -16.84
N VAL A 210 -3.61 6.64 -16.34
CA VAL A 210 -2.95 6.85 -15.04
C VAL A 210 -3.84 6.36 -13.90
N ASP A 211 -5.15 6.60 -13.93
CA ASP A 211 -6.08 6.08 -12.91
C ASP A 211 -6.17 4.55 -12.94
N ARG A 212 -6.14 3.92 -14.11
CA ARG A 212 -6.04 2.46 -14.26
C ARG A 212 -4.70 1.95 -13.75
N MET A 213 -3.61 2.66 -14.00
CA MET A 213 -2.29 2.30 -13.48
C MET A 213 -2.23 2.44 -11.95
N ILE A 214 -2.80 3.51 -11.40
CA ILE A 214 -3.00 3.70 -9.96
C ILE A 214 -3.89 2.59 -9.41
N ALA A 215 -5.00 2.25 -10.06
CA ALA A 215 -5.88 1.16 -9.67
C ALA A 215 -5.21 -0.22 -9.86
N LEU A 216 -4.23 -0.38 -10.72
CA LEU A 216 -3.42 -1.60 -10.80
C LEU A 216 -2.38 -1.65 -9.68
N VAL A 217 -1.86 -0.51 -9.23
CA VAL A 217 -0.92 -0.42 -8.10
C VAL A 217 -1.66 -0.53 -6.75
N GLU A 218 -2.85 0.06 -6.64
CA GLU A 218 -3.70 0.07 -5.45
C GLU A 218 -4.66 -1.12 -5.38
N GLY A 219 -5.18 -1.51 -6.54
CA GLY A 219 -6.16 -2.56 -6.80
C GLY A 219 -5.55 -3.81 -7.46
N ALA A 220 -4.22 -3.88 -7.57
CA ALA A 220 -3.51 -5.01 -6.96
C ALA A 220 -3.84 -5.00 -5.45
N SER A 221 -5.13 -5.21 -5.16
CA SER A 221 -5.63 -5.83 -3.97
C SER A 221 -4.57 -6.85 -3.65
N ARG A 222 -3.92 -6.66 -2.50
CA ARG A 222 -2.92 -7.58 -2.00
C ARG A 222 -3.68 -8.87 -1.71
N GLN A 223 -4.07 -9.57 -2.78
CA GLN A 223 -4.57 -10.91 -2.74
C GLN A 223 -3.40 -11.64 -2.14
N LYS A 224 -3.69 -12.32 -1.04
CA LYS A 224 -2.71 -13.19 -0.40
C LYS A 224 -2.11 -14.03 -1.51
N THR A 225 -0.80 -13.91 -1.69
CA THR A 225 -0.12 -14.72 -2.69
C THR A 225 -0.44 -16.19 -2.40
N PRO A 226 -0.43 -17.10 -3.40
CA PRO A 226 -0.70 -18.52 -3.14
C PRO A 226 0.15 -19.07 -2.00
N ASN A 227 1.40 -18.60 -1.88
CA ASN A 227 2.29 -18.92 -0.77
C ASN A 227 1.82 -18.36 0.59
N GLU A 228 1.31 -17.13 0.64
CA GLU A 228 0.72 -16.56 1.87
C GLU A 228 -0.54 -17.31 2.31
N ILE A 229 -1.38 -17.76 1.36
CA ILE A 229 -2.55 -18.59 1.66
C ILE A 229 -2.11 -19.94 2.21
N ALA A 230 -1.16 -20.62 1.54
CA ALA A 230 -0.63 -21.91 1.99
C ALA A 230 -0.01 -21.82 3.38
N LEU A 231 0.80 -20.78 3.64
CA LEU A 231 1.40 -20.53 4.95
C LEU A 231 0.32 -20.28 6.01
N THR A 232 -0.71 -19.50 5.70
CA THR A 232 -1.83 -19.25 6.63
C THR A 232 -2.53 -20.57 6.98
N ILE A 233 -2.83 -21.42 5.99
CA ILE A 233 -3.48 -22.72 6.21
C ILE A 233 -2.60 -23.64 7.06
N LEU A 234 -1.30 -23.73 6.75
CA LEU A 234 -0.34 -24.55 7.48
C LEU A 234 -0.27 -24.15 8.95
N LEU A 235 -0.08 -22.86 9.22
CA LEU A 235 0.00 -22.34 10.59
C LEU A 235 -1.31 -22.54 11.34
N SER A 236 -2.44 -22.31 10.68
CA SER A 236 -3.77 -22.54 11.27
C SER A 236 -3.97 -24.01 11.65
N ALA A 237 -3.61 -24.94 10.75
CA ALA A 237 -3.73 -26.37 11.01
C ALA A 237 -2.83 -26.80 12.19
N LEU A 238 -1.58 -26.31 12.24
CA LEU A 238 -0.66 -26.59 13.33
C LEU A 238 -1.20 -26.03 14.66
N THR A 239 -1.71 -24.81 14.69
CA THR A 239 -2.33 -24.22 15.89
C THR A 239 -3.51 -25.04 16.38
N ILE A 240 -4.38 -25.52 15.48
CA ILE A 240 -5.52 -26.37 15.86
C ILE A 240 -5.05 -27.70 16.45
N ILE A 241 -4.08 -28.37 15.80
CA ILE A 241 -3.51 -29.63 16.31
C ILE A 241 -2.90 -29.42 17.70
N PHE A 242 -2.14 -28.34 17.88
CA PHE A 242 -1.48 -28.05 19.13
C PHE A 242 -2.46 -27.66 20.24
N LEU A 243 -3.53 -26.92 19.91
CA LEU A 243 -4.63 -26.64 20.82
C LEU A 243 -5.29 -27.93 21.32
N LEU A 244 -5.58 -28.88 20.43
CA LEU A 244 -6.14 -30.18 20.82
C LEU A 244 -5.16 -30.97 21.71
N ALA A 245 -3.86 -30.94 21.40
CA ALA A 245 -2.83 -31.58 22.21
C ALA A 245 -2.77 -30.99 23.63
N VAL A 246 -2.76 -29.65 23.76
CA VAL A 246 -2.74 -28.97 25.07
C VAL A 246 -4.01 -29.26 25.87
N VAL A 247 -5.18 -29.28 25.23
CA VAL A 247 -6.45 -29.65 25.89
C VAL A 247 -6.40 -31.10 26.39
N ALA A 248 -5.78 -32.02 25.63
CA ALA A 248 -5.62 -33.41 26.03
C ALA A 248 -4.62 -33.64 27.18
N LEU A 249 -3.69 -32.72 27.42
CA LEU A 249 -2.75 -32.80 28.56
C LEU A 249 -3.46 -32.65 29.90
N GLN A 250 -4.52 -31.84 29.98
CA GLN A 250 -5.23 -31.60 31.24
C GLN A 250 -5.81 -32.87 31.89
N PRO A 251 -6.59 -33.72 31.20
CA PRO A 251 -7.08 -34.97 31.79
C PRO A 251 -5.96 -35.98 32.08
N MET A 252 -4.88 -36.00 31.29
CA MET A 252 -3.74 -36.87 31.55
C MET A 252 -2.98 -36.47 32.82
N ALA A 253 -2.76 -35.17 33.03
CA ALA A 253 -2.16 -34.63 34.24
C ALA A 253 -3.03 -34.91 35.47
N ALA A 254 -4.35 -34.72 35.35
CA ALA A 254 -5.29 -35.06 36.40
C ALA A 254 -5.24 -36.56 36.76
N TYR A 255 -5.12 -37.45 35.77
CA TYR A 255 -4.99 -38.89 36.01
C TYR A 255 -3.65 -39.27 36.68
N SER A 256 -2.55 -38.58 36.36
CA SER A 256 -1.23 -38.85 36.96
C SER A 256 -1.02 -38.18 38.33
N GLY A 257 -2.00 -37.39 38.81
CA GLY A 257 -1.88 -36.62 40.05
C GLY A 257 -1.03 -35.36 39.93
N ALA A 258 -0.74 -34.90 38.71
CA ALA A 258 -0.04 -33.65 38.44
C ALA A 258 -1.04 -32.49 38.28
N GLU A 259 -0.79 -31.36 38.93
CA GLU A 259 -1.57 -30.14 38.75
C GLU A 259 -0.91 -29.22 37.72
N LEU A 260 -1.52 -29.11 36.54
CA LEU A 260 -1.13 -28.12 35.53
C LEU A 260 -2.07 -26.91 35.64
N SER A 261 -1.49 -25.73 35.84
CA SER A 261 -2.27 -24.50 35.84
C SER A 261 -2.70 -24.13 34.42
N LEU A 262 -3.89 -23.56 34.29
CA LEU A 262 -4.39 -23.04 33.01
C LEU A 262 -3.45 -21.98 32.42
N ILE A 263 -2.71 -21.25 33.26
CA ILE A 263 -1.70 -20.27 32.84
C ILE A 263 -0.53 -20.97 32.15
N VAL A 264 -0.03 -22.08 32.70
CA VAL A 264 1.05 -22.87 32.10
C VAL A 264 0.59 -23.50 30.78
N LEU A 265 -0.63 -24.05 30.74
CA LEU A 265 -1.19 -24.60 29.50
C LEU A 265 -1.36 -23.54 28.41
N THR A 266 -1.80 -22.33 28.80
CA THR A 266 -1.96 -21.23 27.85
C THR A 266 -0.60 -20.72 27.36
N ALA A 267 0.39 -20.62 28.25
CA ALA A 267 1.75 -20.28 27.86
C ALA A 267 2.35 -21.33 26.90
N LEU A 268 2.17 -22.61 27.20
CA LEU A 268 2.60 -23.72 26.35
C LEU A 268 1.94 -23.67 24.97
N LEU A 269 0.66 -23.28 24.88
CA LEU A 269 -0.07 -23.19 23.61
C LEU A 269 0.46 -22.09 22.68
N VAL A 270 0.96 -21.00 23.26
CA VAL A 270 1.37 -19.80 22.52
C VAL A 270 2.87 -19.75 22.22
N CYS A 271 3.70 -20.24 23.14
CA CYS A 271 5.16 -20.22 23.05
C CYS A 271 5.72 -21.44 22.31
#